data_AF-A0A2N6GMD6-F1
#
_entry.id   AF-A0A2N6GMD6-F1
#
_cell.length_a   1.000
_cell.length_b   1.000
_cell.length_c   1.000
_cell.angle_alpha   90.00
_cell.angle_beta   90.00
_cell.angle_gamma   90.00
#
_symmetry.space_group_name_H-M   'P 1'
#
loop_
_entity.id
_entity.type
_entity.pdbx_description
1 polymer ?
#
loop_
_entity_poly.entity_id
_entity_poly.type
_entity_poly.pdbx_seq_one_letter_code
_entity_poly.pdbx_strand_id
1 'polypeptide(L)'
;MDAYGDWPNQPLDNLVAHEMVHAVMAATTSMGTAAGAGQMPKWFTEGAAEFLPGGDVRLNNVLTGGTSAASVIAELDNIQGSNWDTTDIQYSAAYVATRMLHEEIKNNGTSAGAADGVKDLMQWLAADNTRTLDGYLSTYTSFSGANDFIDNHVQGATNGVDFINNTLDLANADGGGIGGLYADGGAVRSFASAVPDIDNYSSDPLANFSESFPTGSRAIQLASTQSLQFQIGANSGEIIEIDLVGVNAGNLGIADIDLTTDWDGAISRFDAALDAVNSQRSRMGAAQNRLESAAASMEVGIENTSASRSRIVDADYAQETAELTRSNILNQAQIAMISQANSMPNVVLSLLA
;
A
#
# COMPACT_ATOMS: atom_id res chain seq x y z
N MET A 1 24.00 31.13 -8.69
CA MET A 1 23.92 32.06 -7.56
C MET A 1 23.18 33.29 -8.01
N ASP A 2 21.88 33.28 -7.78
CA ASP A 2 21.11 34.51 -7.70
C ASP A 2 21.51 35.30 -6.44
N ALA A 3 20.87 36.44 -6.19
CA ALA A 3 21.21 37.34 -5.08
C ALA A 3 21.11 36.70 -3.67
N TYR A 4 20.66 35.44 -3.57
CA TYR A 4 20.53 34.68 -2.33
C TYR A 4 21.52 33.50 -2.21
N GLY A 5 22.45 33.36 -3.16
CA GLY A 5 23.52 32.36 -3.05
C GLY A 5 23.08 30.93 -3.37
N ASP A 6 21.89 30.75 -3.96
CA ASP A 6 21.32 29.43 -4.19
C ASP A 6 21.68 28.85 -5.57
N TRP A 7 21.66 27.53 -5.68
CA TRP A 7 21.73 26.79 -6.95
C TRP A 7 20.40 27.02 -7.71
N PRO A 8 20.37 26.96 -9.05
CA PRO A 8 19.21 27.41 -9.85
C PRO A 8 17.97 26.48 -9.79
N ASN A 9 17.77 25.73 -8.70
CA ASN A 9 16.84 24.59 -8.60
C ASN A 9 15.50 24.88 -7.92
N GLN A 10 15.13 26.15 -7.69
CA GLN A 10 13.79 26.53 -7.20
C GLN A 10 12.61 25.80 -7.89
N PRO A 11 12.66 25.47 -9.21
CA PRO A 11 11.61 24.67 -9.85
C PRO A 11 11.55 23.20 -9.40
N LEU A 12 12.69 22.59 -9.08
CA LEU A 12 12.76 21.19 -8.66
C LEU A 12 12.25 21.01 -7.23
N ASP A 13 12.64 21.90 -6.31
CA ASP A 13 12.21 21.82 -4.92
C ASP A 13 10.70 22.05 -4.79
N ASN A 14 10.13 22.93 -5.63
CA ASN A 14 8.68 23.11 -5.73
C ASN A 14 8.01 21.82 -6.22
N LEU A 15 8.51 21.22 -7.31
CA LEU A 15 7.96 19.97 -7.81
C LEU A 15 8.05 18.86 -6.75
N VAL A 16 9.17 18.73 -6.04
CA VAL A 16 9.34 17.73 -4.98
C VAL A 16 8.37 18.00 -3.83
N ALA A 17 8.23 19.24 -3.36
CA ALA A 17 7.24 19.60 -2.34
C ALA A 17 5.82 19.25 -2.78
N HIS A 18 5.46 19.60 -4.02
CA HIS A 18 4.16 19.31 -4.61
C HIS A 18 3.86 17.80 -4.60
N GLU A 19 4.78 16.99 -5.12
CA GLU A 19 4.62 15.53 -5.15
C GLU A 19 4.62 14.90 -3.74
N MET A 20 5.39 15.47 -2.81
CA MET A 20 5.39 15.02 -1.41
C MET A 20 4.05 15.28 -0.72
N VAL A 21 3.34 16.35 -1.07
CA VAL A 21 1.97 16.58 -0.57
C VAL A 21 1.05 15.49 -1.07
N HIS A 22 1.07 15.18 -2.36
CA HIS A 22 0.28 14.07 -2.91
C HIS A 22 0.58 12.76 -2.21
N ALA A 23 1.86 12.45 -1.98
CA ALA A 23 2.27 11.24 -1.26
C ALA A 23 1.72 11.19 0.17
N VAL A 24 1.85 12.29 0.93
CA VAL A 24 1.34 12.37 2.31
C VAL A 24 -0.18 12.29 2.34
N MET A 25 -0.86 13.00 1.44
CA MET A 25 -2.32 13.00 1.38
C MET A 25 -2.86 11.63 0.97
N ALA A 26 -2.22 10.94 0.01
CA ALA A 26 -2.57 9.58 -0.38
C ALA A 26 -2.34 8.56 0.75
N ALA A 27 -1.33 8.77 1.59
CA ALA A 27 -1.04 7.91 2.73
C ALA A 27 -1.98 8.14 3.93
N THR A 28 -2.47 9.37 4.12
CA THR A 28 -3.18 9.76 5.35
C THR A 28 -4.67 10.01 5.19
N THR A 29 -5.14 10.29 3.97
CA THR A 29 -6.54 10.68 3.72
C THR A 29 -7.21 9.77 2.70
N SER A 30 -8.53 9.89 2.55
CA SER A 30 -9.31 9.22 1.51
C SER A 30 -9.16 9.89 0.15
N MET A 31 -7.93 9.97 -0.36
CA MET A 31 -7.67 10.33 -1.76
C MET A 31 -7.96 9.12 -2.65
N GLY A 32 -9.24 8.89 -2.97
CA GLY A 32 -9.63 7.81 -3.88
C GLY A 32 -8.93 7.94 -5.24
N THR A 33 -8.37 6.84 -5.75
CA THR A 33 -7.58 6.81 -7.00
C THR A 33 -8.41 6.59 -8.28
N ALA A 34 -9.75 6.61 -8.26
CA ALA A 34 -10.59 6.38 -9.46
C ALA A 34 -12.06 6.89 -9.37
N ALA A 35 -12.45 7.86 -10.21
CA ALA A 35 -13.74 8.57 -10.29
C ALA A 35 -14.96 7.94 -9.54
N GLY A 36 -15.50 8.60 -8.51
CA GLY A 36 -16.73 8.18 -7.79
C GLY A 36 -17.19 9.08 -6.63
N ALA A 37 -18.40 8.84 -6.12
CA ALA A 37 -18.97 9.58 -4.99
C ALA A 37 -18.14 9.35 -3.71
N GLY A 38 -17.64 10.44 -3.11
CA GLY A 38 -16.76 10.42 -1.93
C GLY A 38 -15.28 10.69 -2.23
N GLN A 39 -14.92 11.02 -3.48
CA GLN A 39 -13.55 11.37 -3.85
C GLN A 39 -13.23 12.84 -3.65
N MET A 40 -11.97 13.08 -3.32
CA MET A 40 -11.43 14.43 -3.22
C MET A 40 -11.40 15.08 -4.61
N PRO A 41 -12.01 16.26 -4.80
CA PRO A 41 -11.97 16.98 -6.06
C PRO A 41 -10.55 17.30 -6.50
N LYS A 42 -10.30 17.29 -7.82
CA LYS A 42 -8.98 17.59 -8.38
C LYS A 42 -8.51 19.00 -8.04
N TRP A 43 -9.40 19.98 -8.09
CA TRP A 43 -9.07 21.35 -7.67
C TRP A 43 -8.54 21.40 -6.23
N PHE A 44 -9.10 20.60 -5.31
CA PHE A 44 -8.64 20.62 -3.91
C PHE A 44 -7.35 19.80 -3.75
N THR A 45 -7.25 18.66 -4.41
CA THR A 45 -6.06 17.79 -4.36
C THR A 45 -4.82 18.53 -4.87
N GLU A 46 -4.91 19.12 -6.05
CA GLU A 46 -3.81 19.84 -6.71
C GLU A 46 -3.63 21.22 -6.08
N GLY A 47 -4.71 21.88 -5.67
CA GLY A 47 -4.66 23.18 -5.00
C GLY A 47 -4.03 23.10 -3.60
N ALA A 48 -4.23 22.00 -2.87
CA ALA A 48 -3.57 21.77 -1.58
C ALA A 48 -2.06 21.57 -1.75
N ALA A 49 -1.63 20.89 -2.82
CA ALA A 49 -0.22 20.75 -3.18
C ALA A 49 0.41 22.10 -3.59
N GLU A 50 -0.31 22.91 -4.37
CA GLU A 50 0.11 24.27 -4.74
C GLU A 50 0.00 25.30 -3.59
N PHE A 51 -0.67 24.96 -2.48
CA PHE A 51 -0.79 25.82 -1.29
C PHE A 51 0.41 25.70 -0.34
N LEU A 52 1.40 24.86 -0.65
CA LEU A 52 2.76 25.10 -0.18
C LEU A 52 3.41 26.19 -1.06
N PRO A 53 4.42 26.93 -0.56
CA PRO A 53 4.97 28.10 -1.25
C PRO A 53 5.25 27.80 -2.72
N GLY A 54 4.57 28.50 -3.63
CA GLY A 54 4.38 28.02 -4.99
C GLY A 54 3.29 28.72 -5.77
N GLY A 55 2.07 28.65 -5.25
CA GLY A 55 0.87 29.06 -5.96
C GLY A 55 0.87 30.52 -6.40
N ASP A 56 1.32 31.46 -5.55
CA ASP A 56 1.31 32.90 -5.91
C ASP A 56 2.23 33.19 -7.09
N VAL A 57 3.39 32.55 -7.16
CA VAL A 57 4.34 32.75 -8.26
C VAL A 57 3.81 32.16 -9.56
N ARG A 58 3.18 30.98 -9.50
CA ARG A 58 2.54 30.39 -10.69
C ARG A 58 1.38 31.26 -11.17
N LEU A 59 0.50 31.69 -10.27
CA LEU A 59 -0.62 32.56 -10.58
C LEU A 59 -0.14 33.88 -11.20
N ASN A 60 0.90 34.51 -10.63
CA ASN A 60 1.49 35.73 -11.16
C ASN A 60 2.03 35.55 -12.59
N ASN A 61 2.70 34.42 -12.87
CA ASN A 61 3.19 34.09 -14.21
C ASN A 61 2.02 33.93 -15.22
N VAL A 62 0.93 33.28 -14.81
CA VAL A 62 -0.28 33.14 -15.65
C VAL A 62 -0.90 34.50 -15.96
N LEU A 63 -1.05 35.37 -14.96
CA LEU A 63 -1.67 36.69 -15.12
C LEU A 63 -0.80 37.65 -15.96
N THR A 64 0.51 37.68 -15.69
CA THR A 64 1.46 38.50 -16.46
C THR A 64 1.69 37.96 -17.88
N GLY A 65 1.44 36.67 -18.11
CA GLY A 65 1.41 36.04 -19.43
C GLY A 65 0.21 36.41 -20.29
N GLY A 66 -0.75 37.20 -19.77
CA GLY A 66 -1.89 37.72 -20.52
C GLY A 66 -3.23 37.03 -20.26
N THR A 67 -3.27 36.04 -19.35
CA THR A 67 -4.51 35.40 -18.91
C THR A 67 -5.23 36.30 -17.91
N SER A 68 -6.54 36.49 -18.06
CA SER A 68 -7.32 37.30 -17.11
C SER A 68 -7.67 36.52 -15.84
N ALA A 69 -7.85 37.20 -14.70
CA ALA A 69 -8.35 36.58 -13.47
C ALA A 69 -9.70 35.86 -13.69
N ALA A 70 -10.57 36.42 -14.54
CA ALA A 70 -11.83 35.76 -14.91
C ALA A 70 -11.61 34.44 -15.66
N SER A 71 -10.60 34.37 -16.52
CA SER A 71 -10.22 33.13 -17.21
C SER A 71 -9.64 32.09 -16.25
N VAL A 72 -8.87 32.51 -15.24
CA VAL A 72 -8.37 31.61 -14.19
C VAL A 72 -9.54 31.00 -13.41
N ILE A 73 -10.50 31.82 -12.96
CA ILE A 73 -11.66 31.32 -12.20
C ILE A 73 -12.57 30.44 -13.06
N ALA A 74 -12.77 30.78 -14.34
CA ALA A 74 -13.57 29.97 -15.25
C ALA A 74 -12.97 28.56 -15.49
N GLU A 75 -11.68 28.35 -15.24
CA GLU A 75 -11.05 27.04 -15.36
C GLU A 75 -11.53 26.06 -14.27
N LEU A 76 -12.12 26.55 -13.17
CA LEU A 76 -12.68 25.70 -12.11
C LEU A 76 -13.78 24.76 -12.63
N ASP A 77 -14.60 25.22 -13.58
CA ASP A 77 -15.62 24.39 -14.24
C ASP A 77 -15.01 23.16 -14.92
N ASN A 78 -13.81 23.30 -15.51
CA ASN A 78 -13.11 22.21 -16.19
C ASN A 78 -12.56 21.20 -15.16
N ILE A 79 -11.91 21.70 -14.10
CA ILE A 79 -11.19 20.85 -13.13
C ILE A 79 -12.08 20.24 -12.04
N GLN A 80 -13.32 20.72 -11.89
CA GLN A 80 -14.33 20.08 -11.05
C GLN A 80 -14.90 18.79 -11.69
N GLY A 81 -14.91 18.71 -13.03
CA GLY A 81 -15.49 17.62 -13.82
C GLY A 81 -14.59 16.42 -14.12
N SER A 82 -13.40 16.34 -13.53
CA SER A 82 -12.31 15.35 -13.79
C SER A 82 -11.37 15.68 -14.96
N ASN A 83 -11.55 16.79 -15.68
CA ASN A 83 -10.60 17.18 -16.74
C ASN A 83 -9.37 17.81 -16.09
N TRP A 84 -8.20 17.21 -16.30
CA TRP A 84 -6.92 17.72 -15.79
C TRP A 84 -5.84 17.54 -16.85
N ASP A 85 -5.46 18.65 -17.49
CA ASP A 85 -4.50 18.69 -18.59
C ASP A 85 -3.12 19.18 -18.14
N THR A 86 -2.87 19.25 -16.82
CA THR A 86 -1.59 19.66 -16.20
C THR A 86 -1.11 21.04 -16.66
N THR A 87 -2.04 21.97 -16.88
CA THR A 87 -1.72 23.33 -17.35
C THR A 87 -1.53 24.31 -16.20
N ASP A 88 -0.69 25.33 -16.38
CA ASP A 88 -0.44 26.35 -15.34
C ASP A 88 -1.72 27.07 -14.89
N ILE A 89 -2.69 27.26 -15.81
CA ILE A 89 -3.98 27.88 -15.47
C ILE A 89 -4.83 26.97 -14.57
N GLN A 90 -4.79 25.65 -14.76
CA GLN A 90 -5.51 24.68 -13.92
C GLN A 90 -4.92 24.61 -12.51
N TYR A 91 -3.59 24.54 -12.39
CA TYR A 91 -2.90 24.63 -11.10
C TYR A 91 -3.18 25.97 -10.40
N SER A 92 -3.17 27.09 -11.13
CA SER A 92 -3.46 28.41 -10.58
C SER A 92 -4.93 28.53 -10.11
N ALA A 93 -5.88 27.98 -10.87
CA ALA A 93 -7.29 27.97 -10.49
C ALA A 93 -7.53 27.13 -9.23
N ALA A 94 -6.93 25.93 -9.19
CA ALA A 94 -6.95 25.03 -8.04
C ALA A 94 -6.37 25.70 -6.78
N TYR A 95 -5.21 26.35 -6.93
CA TYR A 95 -4.56 27.12 -5.86
C TYR A 95 -5.47 28.23 -5.32
N VAL A 96 -6.04 29.06 -6.20
CA VAL A 96 -6.94 30.15 -5.78
C VAL A 96 -8.14 29.62 -5.01
N ALA A 97 -8.77 28.54 -5.49
CA ALA A 97 -9.90 27.93 -4.80
C ALA A 97 -9.52 27.41 -3.40
N THR A 98 -8.38 26.73 -3.27
CA THR A 98 -7.91 26.25 -1.95
C THR A 98 -7.52 27.40 -1.02
N ARG A 99 -6.90 28.46 -1.54
CA ARG A 99 -6.52 29.65 -0.77
C ARG A 99 -7.74 30.43 -0.28
N MET A 100 -8.78 30.55 -1.12
CA MET A 100 -10.09 31.09 -0.71
C MET A 100 -10.74 30.20 0.34
N LEU A 101 -10.73 28.87 0.15
CA LEU A 101 -11.30 27.95 1.13
C LEU A 101 -10.63 28.10 2.49
N HIS A 102 -9.30 28.28 2.50
CA HIS A 102 -8.55 28.54 3.73
C HIS A 102 -9.02 29.83 4.44
N GLU A 103 -9.20 30.94 3.71
CA GLU A 103 -9.75 32.18 4.29
C GLU A 103 -11.18 31.99 4.82
N GLU A 104 -12.03 31.32 4.05
CA GLU A 104 -13.43 31.11 4.42
C GLU A 104 -13.57 30.26 5.68
N ILE A 105 -12.81 29.17 5.79
CA ILE A 105 -12.81 28.33 7.00
C ILE A 105 -12.37 29.17 8.21
N LYS A 106 -11.29 29.97 8.08
CA LYS A 106 -10.77 30.80 9.18
C LYS A 106 -11.73 31.89 9.61
N ASN A 107 -12.31 32.59 8.65
CA ASN A 107 -13.10 33.80 8.92
C ASN A 107 -14.57 33.47 9.26
N ASN A 108 -15.11 32.39 8.68
CA ASN A 108 -16.55 32.08 8.71
C ASN A 108 -16.87 30.66 9.23
N GLY A 109 -15.88 29.92 9.73
CA GLY A 109 -16.07 28.58 10.30
C GLY A 109 -17.00 28.56 11.52
N THR A 110 -17.83 27.51 11.62
CA THR A 110 -18.96 27.46 12.59
C THR A 110 -18.63 26.81 13.93
N SER A 111 -17.41 26.28 14.14
CA SER A 111 -17.06 25.45 15.32
C SER A 111 -15.56 25.45 15.69
N ALA A 112 -15.25 24.95 16.90
CA ALA A 112 -13.88 24.64 17.33
C ALA A 112 -13.31 23.49 16.47
N GLY A 113 -12.54 23.85 15.45
CA GLY A 113 -12.03 22.93 14.42
C GLY A 113 -11.93 23.55 13.02
N ALA A 114 -12.10 24.87 12.91
CA ALA A 114 -11.97 25.67 11.69
C ALA A 114 -11.06 26.91 11.91
N ALA A 115 -10.28 26.93 13.00
CA ALA A 115 -9.51 28.12 13.39
C ALA A 115 -8.26 28.32 12.52
N ASP A 116 -7.64 27.22 12.07
CA ASP A 116 -6.42 27.24 11.26
C ASP A 116 -6.70 26.92 9.77
N GLY A 117 -7.95 27.07 9.31
CA GLY A 117 -8.30 26.93 7.91
C GLY A 117 -8.10 25.51 7.36
N VAL A 118 -7.49 25.42 6.18
CA VAL A 118 -7.17 24.13 5.52
C VAL A 118 -6.30 23.21 6.40
N LYS A 119 -5.50 23.74 7.34
CA LYS A 119 -4.72 22.91 8.27
C LYS A 119 -5.62 22.03 9.13
N ASP A 120 -6.67 22.61 9.74
CA ASP A 120 -7.63 21.86 10.55
C ASP A 120 -8.42 20.87 9.69
N LEU A 121 -8.78 21.26 8.48
CA LEU A 121 -9.44 20.38 7.50
C LEU A 121 -8.59 19.15 7.19
N MET A 122 -7.30 19.34 6.88
CA MET A 122 -6.40 18.24 6.55
C MET A 122 -6.15 17.32 7.75
N GLN A 123 -6.02 17.88 8.96
CA GLN A 123 -5.93 17.09 10.19
C GLN A 123 -7.22 16.30 10.46
N TRP A 124 -8.38 16.91 10.19
CA TRP A 124 -9.67 16.24 10.33
C TRP A 124 -9.80 15.07 9.34
N LEU A 125 -9.39 15.25 8.07
CA LEU A 125 -9.38 14.16 7.09
C LEU A 125 -8.40 13.04 7.47
N ALA A 126 -7.22 13.38 7.98
CA ALA A 126 -6.19 12.41 8.35
C ALA A 126 -6.57 11.55 9.57
N ALA A 127 -7.49 12.02 10.40
CA ALA A 127 -7.89 11.31 11.62
C ALA A 127 -8.78 10.08 11.35
N ASP A 128 -9.44 9.99 10.20
CA ASP A 128 -10.31 8.88 9.83
C ASP A 128 -10.47 8.79 8.30
N ASN A 129 -10.04 7.68 7.71
CA ASN A 129 -10.02 7.45 6.27
C ASN A 129 -11.42 7.30 5.62
N THR A 130 -12.50 7.34 6.41
CA THR A 130 -13.87 7.40 5.90
C THR A 130 -14.36 8.84 5.70
N ARG A 131 -13.61 9.82 6.20
CA ARG A 131 -13.95 11.24 6.10
C ARG A 131 -13.73 11.79 4.69
N THR A 132 -14.61 12.71 4.29
CA THR A 132 -14.60 13.32 2.96
C THR A 132 -14.58 14.84 3.07
N LEU A 133 -14.10 15.52 2.02
CA LEU A 133 -14.09 16.98 1.96
C LEU A 133 -15.51 17.55 2.16
N ASP A 134 -16.52 16.99 1.49
CA ASP A 134 -17.92 17.39 1.67
C ASP A 134 -18.41 17.22 3.11
N GLY A 135 -17.97 16.15 3.78
CA GLY A 135 -18.28 15.91 5.19
C GLY A 135 -17.70 17.00 6.10
N TYR A 136 -16.47 17.46 5.84
CA TYR A 136 -15.88 18.58 6.57
C TYR A 136 -16.63 19.88 6.31
N LEU A 137 -16.84 20.22 5.03
CA LEU A 137 -17.46 21.49 4.64
C LEU A 137 -18.88 21.62 5.20
N SER A 138 -19.69 20.58 5.07
CA SER A 138 -21.06 20.56 5.60
C SER A 138 -21.14 20.60 7.13
N THR A 139 -20.07 20.22 7.84
CA THR A 139 -20.03 20.23 9.31
C THR A 139 -19.50 21.56 9.86
N TYR A 140 -18.44 22.10 9.26
CA TYR A 140 -17.64 23.19 9.84
C TYR A 140 -17.75 24.52 9.08
N THR A 141 -18.44 24.56 7.94
CA THR A 141 -18.66 25.77 7.14
C THR A 141 -20.15 25.96 6.82
N SER A 142 -20.49 27.05 6.13
CA SER A 142 -21.84 27.26 5.59
C SER A 142 -22.11 26.50 4.28
N PHE A 143 -21.09 25.87 3.69
CA PHE A 143 -21.20 25.20 2.40
C PHE A 143 -21.77 23.79 2.56
N SER A 144 -22.70 23.43 1.68
CA SER A 144 -23.27 22.08 1.63
C SER A 144 -22.28 21.02 1.10
N GLY A 145 -21.20 21.44 0.44
CA GLY A 145 -20.13 20.58 -0.06
C GLY A 145 -19.16 21.36 -0.96
N ALA A 146 -18.20 20.66 -1.57
CA ALA A 146 -17.16 21.24 -2.40
C ALA A 146 -17.73 21.91 -3.67
N ASN A 147 -18.75 21.32 -4.28
CA ASN A 147 -19.41 21.91 -5.46
C ASN A 147 -20.12 23.22 -5.11
N ASP A 148 -20.79 23.29 -3.95
CA ASP A 148 -21.45 24.52 -3.50
C ASP A 148 -20.44 25.64 -3.23
N PHE A 149 -19.29 25.30 -2.64
CA PHE A 149 -18.18 26.24 -2.48
C PHE A 149 -17.69 26.78 -3.84
N ILE A 150 -17.42 25.92 -4.82
CA ILE A 150 -16.95 26.38 -6.14
C ILE A 150 -18.03 27.19 -6.87
N ASP A 151 -19.21 26.61 -7.06
CA ASP A 151 -20.25 27.15 -7.94
C ASP A 151 -20.83 28.46 -7.36
N ASN A 152 -21.14 28.48 -6.06
CA ASN A 152 -21.88 29.59 -5.44
C ASN A 152 -20.97 30.57 -4.71
N HIS A 153 -19.84 30.14 -4.16
CA HIS A 153 -18.95 31.02 -3.41
C HIS A 153 -17.76 31.52 -4.22
N VAL A 154 -17.04 30.67 -4.95
CA VAL A 154 -15.87 31.11 -5.74
C VAL A 154 -16.30 31.78 -7.04
N GLN A 155 -17.17 31.14 -7.80
CA GLN A 155 -17.65 31.65 -9.08
C GLN A 155 -18.83 32.63 -8.93
N GLY A 156 -19.61 32.49 -7.86
CA GLY A 156 -20.73 33.38 -7.55
C GLY A 156 -20.27 34.81 -7.27
N ALA A 157 -21.00 35.79 -7.81
CA ALA A 157 -20.79 37.23 -7.62
C ALA A 157 -19.35 37.73 -7.89
N THR A 158 -18.60 37.03 -8.76
CA THR A 158 -17.18 37.33 -9.10
C THR A 158 -16.21 37.30 -7.92
N ASN A 159 -16.57 36.66 -6.80
CA ASN A 159 -15.75 36.61 -5.59
C ASN A 159 -14.32 36.11 -5.84
N GLY A 160 -14.13 35.07 -6.66
CA GLY A 160 -12.79 34.57 -6.99
C GLY A 160 -11.95 35.57 -7.79
N VAL A 161 -12.58 36.35 -8.67
CA VAL A 161 -11.90 37.41 -9.43
C VAL A 161 -11.50 38.55 -8.48
N ASP A 162 -12.39 38.92 -7.57
CA ASP A 162 -12.12 39.93 -6.56
C ASP A 162 -11.04 39.47 -5.58
N PHE A 163 -11.00 38.20 -5.23
CA PHE A 163 -9.97 37.61 -4.38
C PHE A 163 -8.58 37.74 -5.03
N ILE A 164 -8.47 37.37 -6.31
CA ILE A 164 -7.21 37.50 -7.07
C ILE A 164 -6.77 38.97 -7.14
N ASN A 165 -7.70 39.89 -7.43
CA ASN A 165 -7.34 41.28 -7.73
C ASN A 165 -7.15 42.15 -6.48
N ASN A 166 -7.85 41.85 -5.39
CA ASN A 166 -7.96 42.75 -4.24
C ASN A 166 -7.46 42.13 -2.92
N THR A 167 -7.36 40.80 -2.83
CA THR A 167 -6.96 40.11 -1.59
C THR A 167 -5.54 39.55 -1.69
N LEU A 168 -5.19 38.93 -2.82
CA LEU A 168 -3.86 38.38 -3.03
C LEU A 168 -2.84 39.49 -3.28
N ASP A 169 -1.66 39.33 -2.69
CA ASP A 169 -0.48 40.14 -2.99
C ASP A 169 0.55 39.25 -3.70
N LEU A 170 0.58 39.31 -5.02
CA LEU A 170 1.41 38.44 -5.87
C LEU A 170 2.79 39.03 -6.18
N ALA A 171 3.08 40.24 -5.69
CA ALA A 171 4.30 41.00 -6.02
C ALA A 171 5.36 40.96 -4.91
N ASN A 172 5.11 40.25 -3.82
CA ASN A 172 6.00 40.21 -2.67
C ASN A 172 6.97 38.99 -2.71
N ALA A 173 7.77 38.84 -1.65
CA ALA A 173 8.75 37.76 -1.50
C ALA A 173 8.18 36.48 -0.84
N ASP A 174 6.93 36.51 -0.38
CA ASP A 174 6.20 35.37 0.15
C ASP A 174 5.60 34.59 -1.03
N GLY A 175 5.67 33.26 -0.99
CA GLY A 175 5.18 32.39 -2.06
C GLY A 175 3.69 32.03 -1.94
N GLY A 176 2.96 32.67 -1.02
CA GLY A 176 1.53 32.41 -0.78
C GLY A 176 1.22 31.14 -0.01
N GLY A 177 2.24 30.45 0.47
CA GLY A 177 2.08 29.14 1.09
C GLY A 177 1.46 29.20 2.48
N ILE A 178 0.76 28.13 2.86
CA ILE A 178 0.18 27.96 4.19
C ILE A 178 1.23 28.14 5.29
N GLY A 179 0.86 28.85 6.35
CA GLY A 179 1.75 29.28 7.44
C GLY A 179 2.64 30.47 7.09
N GLY A 180 2.52 31.04 5.88
CA GLY A 180 3.24 32.24 5.41
C GLY A 180 2.63 33.54 5.92
N LEU A 181 3.27 34.67 5.59
CA LEU A 181 2.85 35.98 6.09
C LEU A 181 1.43 36.34 5.60
N TYR A 182 1.16 36.11 4.31
CA TYR A 182 -0.11 36.51 3.69
C TYR A 182 -1.18 35.43 3.81
N ALA A 183 -0.79 34.17 4.02
CA ALA A 183 -1.72 33.08 4.34
C ALA A 183 -2.23 33.16 5.78
N ASP A 184 -1.31 33.31 6.73
CA ASP A 184 -1.58 33.06 8.16
C ASP A 184 -1.01 34.12 9.11
N GLY A 185 -0.42 35.21 8.60
CA GLY A 185 0.26 36.20 9.44
C GLY A 185 1.58 35.68 10.03
N GLY A 186 2.15 34.63 9.44
CA GLY A 186 3.40 34.01 9.85
C GLY A 186 4.64 34.78 9.39
N ALA A 187 5.80 34.11 9.42
CA ALA A 187 7.01 34.64 8.78
C ALA A 187 6.85 34.59 7.25
N VAL A 188 7.59 35.45 6.54
CA VAL A 188 7.68 35.39 5.07
C VAL A 188 8.18 34.00 4.68
N ARG A 189 7.38 33.26 3.92
CA ARG A 189 7.71 31.95 3.37
C ARG A 189 7.96 32.07 1.88
N SER A 190 9.20 32.36 1.52
CA SER A 190 9.70 32.12 0.17
C SER A 190 9.85 30.60 -0.09
N PHE A 191 10.05 30.21 -1.35
CA PHE A 191 10.37 28.83 -1.72
C PHE A 191 11.51 28.21 -0.89
N ALA A 192 12.64 28.90 -0.78
CA ALA A 192 13.82 28.40 -0.05
C ALA A 192 13.56 28.21 1.46
N SER A 193 12.56 28.91 2.02
CA SER A 193 12.15 28.76 3.43
C SER A 193 10.99 27.79 3.63
N ALA A 194 10.37 27.33 2.55
CA ALA A 194 9.24 26.40 2.56
C ALA A 194 9.70 24.98 2.83
N VAL A 195 10.66 24.55 2.01
CA VAL A 195 11.43 23.32 2.15
C VAL A 195 12.83 23.79 2.48
N PRO A 196 13.16 24.00 3.76
CA PRO A 196 14.50 24.43 4.13
C PRO A 196 15.48 23.35 3.66
N ASP A 197 16.46 23.76 2.87
CA ASP A 197 17.58 22.88 2.56
C ASP A 197 18.34 22.63 3.87
N ILE A 198 18.21 21.41 4.39
CA ILE A 198 18.78 21.05 5.67
C ILE A 198 20.20 20.54 5.45
N ASP A 199 21.19 21.36 5.81
CA ASP A 199 22.61 20.96 5.92
C ASP A 199 22.86 19.83 6.96
N ASN A 200 21.81 19.30 7.57
CA ASN A 200 21.86 18.28 8.60
C ASN A 200 21.05 17.06 8.18
N TYR A 201 21.74 16.06 7.65
CA TYR A 201 21.18 14.74 7.41
C TYR A 201 20.82 14.10 8.76
N SER A 202 19.53 13.83 8.99
CA SER A 202 19.12 12.97 10.10
C SER A 202 19.68 11.57 9.87
N SER A 203 20.22 10.92 10.90
CA SER A 203 20.53 9.48 10.85
C SER A 203 19.28 8.62 10.70
N ASP A 204 18.12 9.21 10.94
CA ASP A 204 16.80 8.61 10.80
C ASP A 204 15.87 9.59 10.05
N PRO A 205 15.93 9.63 8.71
CA PRO A 205 15.05 10.47 7.90
C PRO A 205 13.58 9.99 7.94
N LEU A 206 13.33 8.79 8.48
CA LEU A 206 12.01 8.17 8.55
C LEU A 206 11.36 8.30 9.94
N ALA A 207 12.04 8.90 10.92
CA ALA A 207 11.59 9.04 12.32
C ALA A 207 10.15 9.55 12.54
N ASN A 208 9.58 10.27 11.57
CA ASN A 208 8.22 10.81 11.63
C ASN A 208 7.18 9.99 10.83
N PHE A 209 7.62 8.95 10.15
CA PHE A 209 6.77 7.98 9.47
C PHE A 209 6.50 6.79 10.39
N SER A 210 5.33 6.16 10.23
CA SER A 210 5.03 4.90 10.91
C SER A 210 5.83 3.77 10.25
N GLU A 211 7.02 3.49 10.76
CA GLU A 211 7.88 2.43 10.27
C GLU A 211 7.38 1.07 10.77
N SER A 212 6.53 0.42 9.97
CA SER A 212 6.17 -0.98 10.18
C SER A 212 7.18 -1.88 9.48
N PHE A 213 8.29 -2.17 10.17
CA PHE A 213 9.10 -3.31 9.78
C PHE A 213 8.36 -4.59 10.17
N PRO A 214 8.32 -5.63 9.31
CA PRO A 214 7.73 -6.91 9.68
C PRO A 214 8.50 -7.55 10.84
N THR A 215 8.09 -7.24 12.07
CA THR A 215 8.59 -7.88 13.29
C THR A 215 7.83 -9.18 13.47
N GLY A 216 8.47 -10.31 13.17
CA GLY A 216 7.90 -11.64 13.44
C GLY A 216 8.09 -12.65 12.31
N SER A 217 8.39 -12.23 11.09
CA SER A 217 9.03 -13.12 10.14
C SER A 217 10.47 -13.29 10.61
N ARG A 218 10.96 -14.53 10.75
CA ARG A 218 12.40 -14.78 10.90
C ARG A 218 13.09 -14.14 9.71
N ALA A 219 13.50 -12.87 9.83
CA ALA A 219 14.35 -12.24 8.85
C ALA A 219 15.57 -13.14 8.80
N ILE A 220 15.72 -13.88 7.71
CA ILE A 220 16.96 -14.61 7.48
C ILE A 220 17.97 -13.52 7.18
N GLN A 221 18.59 -12.98 8.22
CA GLN A 221 19.57 -11.93 8.11
C GLN A 221 20.88 -12.59 7.69
N LEU A 222 20.99 -12.78 6.39
CA LEU A 222 22.12 -13.41 5.74
C LEU A 222 23.25 -12.39 5.66
N ALA A 223 24.32 -12.62 6.43
CA ALA A 223 25.57 -11.87 6.27
C ALA A 223 26.27 -12.16 4.93
N SER A 224 25.96 -13.31 4.30
CA SER A 224 26.48 -13.75 3.01
C SER A 224 25.53 -14.78 2.37
N THR A 225 25.78 -15.16 1.11
CA THR A 225 25.00 -16.20 0.43
C THR A 225 25.00 -17.50 1.24
N GLN A 226 23.81 -18.03 1.54
CA GLN A 226 23.65 -19.36 2.14
C GLN A 226 22.79 -20.23 1.24
N SER A 227 23.13 -21.51 1.20
CA SER A 227 22.34 -22.52 0.51
C SER A 227 21.49 -23.28 1.54
N LEU A 228 20.18 -23.34 1.33
CA LEU A 228 19.26 -24.17 2.09
C LEU A 228 18.91 -25.41 1.28
N GLN A 229 19.10 -26.58 1.89
CA GLN A 229 18.74 -27.86 1.28
C GLN A 229 17.51 -28.43 1.97
N PHE A 230 16.50 -28.75 1.16
CA PHE A 230 15.27 -29.41 1.59
C PHE A 230 15.28 -30.84 1.08
N GLN A 231 15.24 -31.81 1.99
CA GLN A 231 15.03 -33.21 1.63
C GLN A 231 13.55 -33.40 1.25
N ILE A 232 13.29 -33.73 -0.02
CA ILE A 232 11.96 -33.84 -0.62
C ILE A 232 11.65 -35.26 -1.08
N GLY A 233 12.24 -36.25 -0.43
CA GLY A 233 12.03 -37.66 -0.77
C GLY A 233 12.64 -38.62 0.24
N ALA A 234 12.35 -39.90 0.08
CA ALA A 234 12.79 -40.96 0.99
C ALA A 234 14.23 -41.44 0.70
N ASN A 235 14.74 -41.18 -0.51
CA ASN A 235 16.04 -41.66 -0.96
C ASN A 235 17.12 -40.58 -0.88
N SER A 236 18.37 -41.02 -0.79
CA SER A 236 19.54 -40.14 -0.83
C SER A 236 19.59 -39.37 -2.15
N GLY A 237 19.82 -38.05 -2.07
CA GLY A 237 19.94 -37.17 -3.24
C GLY A 237 18.63 -36.54 -3.72
N GLU A 238 17.48 -36.91 -3.13
CA GLU A 238 16.18 -36.27 -3.41
C GLU A 238 16.07 -34.94 -2.65
N ILE A 239 16.83 -33.93 -3.12
CA ILE A 239 16.93 -32.61 -2.50
C ILE A 239 16.51 -31.48 -3.43
N ILE A 240 15.91 -30.44 -2.86
CA ILE A 240 15.79 -29.11 -3.47
C ILE A 240 16.75 -28.17 -2.76
N GLU A 241 17.67 -27.60 -3.51
CA GLU A 241 18.59 -26.57 -3.04
C GLU A 241 18.06 -25.18 -3.39
N ILE A 242 18.11 -24.26 -2.41
CA ILE A 242 17.69 -22.87 -2.54
C ILE A 242 18.83 -21.97 -2.07
N ASP A 243 19.41 -21.23 -3.00
CA ASP A 243 20.37 -20.19 -2.67
C ASP A 243 19.65 -18.92 -2.18
N LEU A 244 20.01 -18.48 -0.98
CA LEU A 244 19.62 -17.20 -0.45
C LEU A 244 20.80 -16.24 -0.49
N VAL A 245 20.59 -15.09 -1.13
CA VAL A 245 21.53 -13.98 -1.10
C VAL A 245 21.10 -13.02 0.02
N GLY A 246 22.07 -12.49 0.77
CA GLY A 246 21.77 -11.47 1.76
C GLY A 246 21.37 -10.15 1.11
N VAL A 247 20.14 -9.72 1.33
CA VAL A 247 19.58 -8.46 0.83
C VAL A 247 19.71 -7.41 1.92
N ASN A 248 20.86 -6.72 1.95
CA ASN A 248 21.10 -5.58 2.83
C ASN A 248 21.85 -4.49 2.07
N ALA A 249 21.87 -3.26 2.58
CA ALA A 249 22.46 -2.12 1.89
C ALA A 249 23.92 -2.34 1.49
N GLY A 250 24.70 -3.05 2.30
CA GLY A 250 26.09 -3.40 1.98
C GLY A 250 26.20 -4.39 0.81
N ASN A 251 25.45 -5.50 0.88
CA ASN A 251 25.46 -6.52 -0.17
C ASN A 251 24.85 -6.07 -1.49
N LEU A 252 23.89 -5.13 -1.44
CA LEU A 252 23.30 -4.50 -2.62
C LEU A 252 24.18 -3.37 -3.17
N GLY A 253 25.26 -3.01 -2.47
CA GLY A 253 26.14 -1.93 -2.90
C GLY A 253 25.45 -0.57 -2.90
N ILE A 254 24.58 -0.30 -1.92
CA ILE A 254 23.84 0.97 -1.76
C ILE A 254 24.08 1.65 -0.40
N ALA A 255 25.00 1.13 0.42
CA ALA A 255 25.24 1.61 1.78
C ALA A 255 25.88 3.02 1.85
N ASP A 256 26.63 3.40 0.83
CA ASP A 256 27.44 4.62 0.75
C ASP A 256 27.10 5.43 -0.51
N ILE A 257 25.83 5.44 -0.92
CA ILE A 257 25.37 6.31 -2.00
C ILE A 257 25.32 7.75 -1.46
N ASP A 258 25.98 8.64 -2.18
CA ASP A 258 25.92 10.09 -1.96
C ASP A 258 25.37 10.78 -3.21
N LEU A 259 24.12 11.25 -3.11
CA LEU A 259 23.42 11.92 -4.21
C LEU A 259 23.99 13.31 -4.51
N THR A 260 24.72 13.92 -3.57
CA THR A 260 25.30 15.27 -3.77
C THR A 260 26.54 15.23 -4.66
N THR A 261 27.23 14.09 -4.68
CA THR A 261 28.49 13.92 -5.42
C THR A 261 28.39 12.98 -6.62
N ASP A 262 27.49 12.00 -6.61
CA ASP A 262 27.34 10.99 -7.68
C ASP A 262 25.87 10.58 -7.93
N TRP A 263 25.05 11.53 -8.39
CA TRP A 263 23.63 11.27 -8.66
C TRP A 263 23.38 10.28 -9.82
N ASP A 264 24.21 10.31 -10.88
CA ASP A 264 24.07 9.41 -12.04
C ASP A 264 24.52 7.98 -11.71
N GLY A 265 25.64 7.84 -10.98
CA GLY A 265 26.09 6.55 -10.47
C GLY A 265 25.14 5.97 -9.42
N ALA A 266 24.49 6.82 -8.61
CA ALA A 266 23.46 6.38 -7.67
C ALA A 266 22.28 5.69 -8.35
N ILE A 267 21.75 6.25 -9.44
CA ILE A 267 20.66 5.63 -10.21
C ILE A 267 21.07 4.24 -10.71
N SER A 268 22.25 4.14 -11.32
CA SER A 268 22.79 2.87 -11.82
C SER A 268 22.95 1.82 -10.71
N ARG A 269 23.37 2.24 -9.51
CA ARG A 269 23.51 1.35 -8.33
C ARG A 269 22.15 0.91 -7.80
N PHE A 270 21.15 1.80 -7.77
CA PHE A 270 19.79 1.43 -7.38
C PHE A 270 19.14 0.47 -8.36
N ASP A 271 19.31 0.67 -9.68
CA ASP A 271 18.82 -0.27 -10.70
C ASP A 271 19.43 -1.66 -10.52
N ALA A 272 20.75 -1.73 -10.33
CA ALA A 272 21.44 -3.00 -10.06
C ALA A 272 20.95 -3.67 -8.76
N ALA A 273 20.69 -2.90 -7.71
CA ALA A 273 20.15 -3.40 -6.46
C ALA A 273 18.71 -3.94 -6.63
N LEU A 274 17.86 -3.23 -7.37
CA LEU A 274 16.50 -3.66 -7.70
C LEU A 274 16.50 -4.96 -8.52
N ASP A 275 17.37 -5.06 -9.52
CA ASP A 275 17.54 -6.27 -10.33
C ASP A 275 17.98 -7.47 -9.49
N ALA A 276 18.91 -7.26 -8.54
CA ALA A 276 19.34 -8.30 -7.61
C ALA A 276 18.18 -8.78 -6.71
N VAL A 277 17.39 -7.86 -6.17
CA VAL A 277 16.21 -8.17 -5.34
C VAL A 277 15.16 -8.92 -6.15
N ASN A 278 14.84 -8.46 -7.36
CA ASN A 278 13.87 -9.09 -8.25
C ASN A 278 14.31 -10.48 -8.68
N SER A 279 15.59 -10.65 -8.98
CA SER A 279 16.19 -11.96 -9.28
C SER A 279 16.04 -12.92 -8.10
N GLN A 280 16.30 -12.46 -6.88
CA GLN A 280 16.14 -13.29 -5.69
C GLN A 280 14.67 -13.68 -5.44
N ARG A 281 13.74 -12.74 -5.60
CA ARG A 281 12.29 -13.02 -5.52
C ARG A 281 11.85 -14.06 -6.55
N SER A 282 12.32 -13.93 -7.78
CA SER A 282 12.04 -14.88 -8.86
C SER A 282 12.53 -16.29 -8.51
N ARG A 283 13.77 -16.42 -8.01
CA ARG A 283 14.32 -17.71 -7.55
C ARG A 283 13.53 -18.31 -6.40
N MET A 284 13.13 -17.49 -5.42
CA MET A 284 12.30 -17.94 -4.31
C MET A 284 10.92 -18.43 -4.77
N GLY A 285 10.27 -17.71 -5.68
CA GLY A 285 8.99 -18.13 -6.27
C GLY A 285 9.12 -19.44 -7.06
N ALA A 286 10.19 -19.60 -7.85
CA ALA A 286 10.47 -20.84 -8.55
C ALA A 286 10.71 -22.01 -7.59
N ALA A 287 11.44 -21.78 -6.49
CA ALA A 287 11.67 -22.78 -5.47
C ALA A 287 10.39 -23.18 -4.72
N GLN A 288 9.51 -22.21 -4.40
CA GLN A 288 8.18 -22.48 -3.84
C GLN A 288 7.37 -23.41 -4.75
N ASN A 289 7.27 -23.09 -6.05
CA ASN A 289 6.56 -23.94 -7.01
C ASN A 289 7.11 -25.37 -7.07
N ARG A 290 8.45 -25.53 -6.99
CA ARG A 290 9.09 -26.85 -6.97
C ARG A 290 8.80 -27.61 -5.68
N LEU A 291 8.84 -26.94 -4.53
CA LEU A 291 8.50 -27.53 -3.23
C LEU A 291 7.03 -27.97 -3.19
N GLU A 292 6.11 -27.15 -3.69
CA GLU A 292 4.68 -27.51 -3.79
C GLU A 292 4.46 -28.72 -4.70
N SER A 293 5.12 -28.75 -5.86
CA SER A 293 5.04 -29.90 -6.79
C SER A 293 5.62 -31.18 -6.19
N ALA A 294 6.75 -31.06 -5.47
CA ALA A 294 7.35 -32.19 -4.77
C ALA A 294 6.43 -32.70 -3.65
N ALA A 295 5.87 -31.80 -2.84
CA ALA A 295 4.91 -32.15 -1.79
C ALA A 295 3.70 -32.92 -2.35
N ALA A 296 3.08 -32.41 -3.43
CA ALA A 296 1.97 -33.10 -4.09
C ALA A 296 2.36 -34.51 -4.60
N SER A 297 3.57 -34.65 -5.13
CA SER A 297 4.08 -35.96 -5.59
C SER A 297 4.31 -36.93 -4.42
N MET A 298 4.81 -36.42 -3.29
CA MET A 298 5.04 -37.19 -2.07
C MET A 298 3.72 -37.65 -1.44
N GLU A 299 2.69 -36.80 -1.44
CA GLU A 299 1.35 -37.18 -0.97
C GLU A 299 0.77 -38.36 -1.76
N VAL A 300 0.89 -38.32 -3.10
CA VAL A 300 0.50 -39.45 -3.97
C VAL A 300 1.34 -40.69 -3.67
N GLY A 301 2.64 -40.53 -3.44
CA GLY A 301 3.53 -41.62 -3.04
C GLY A 301 3.12 -42.27 -1.71
N ILE A 302 2.75 -41.45 -0.72
CA ILE A 302 2.26 -41.90 0.59
C ILE A 302 0.95 -42.66 0.44
N GLU A 303 0.00 -42.16 -0.35
CA GLU A 303 -1.28 -42.84 -0.61
C GLU A 303 -1.06 -44.22 -1.25
N ASN A 304 -0.25 -44.30 -2.30
CA ASN A 304 0.07 -45.54 -2.99
C ASN A 304 0.79 -46.56 -2.10
N THR A 305 1.73 -46.09 -1.27
CA THR A 305 2.47 -46.93 -0.33
C THR A 305 1.57 -47.42 0.79
N SER A 306 0.69 -46.56 1.31
CA SER A 306 -0.31 -46.91 2.31
C SER A 306 -1.28 -47.97 1.78
N ALA A 307 -1.81 -47.78 0.57
CA ALA A 307 -2.69 -48.76 -0.09
C ALA A 307 -1.98 -50.10 -0.33
N SER A 308 -0.70 -50.08 -0.70
CA SER A 308 0.09 -51.30 -0.90
C SER A 308 0.38 -52.02 0.42
N ARG A 309 0.66 -51.26 1.49
CA ARG A 309 0.80 -51.82 2.84
C ARG A 309 -0.50 -52.42 3.34
N SER A 310 -1.64 -51.74 3.13
CA SER A 310 -2.98 -52.22 3.50
C SER A 310 -3.27 -53.58 2.84
N ARG A 311 -2.97 -53.74 1.55
CA ARG A 311 -3.11 -55.04 0.85
C ARG A 311 -2.27 -56.19 1.44
N ILE A 312 -1.16 -55.88 2.12
CA ILE A 312 -0.25 -56.90 2.68
C ILE A 312 -0.59 -57.19 4.14
N VAL A 313 -0.89 -56.14 4.91
CA VAL A 313 -1.02 -56.20 6.37
C VAL A 313 -2.47 -56.36 6.82
N ASP A 314 -3.41 -55.78 6.09
CA ASP A 314 -4.81 -55.77 6.50
C ASP A 314 -5.47 -57.06 5.99
N ALA A 315 -6.20 -57.74 6.89
CA ALA A 315 -6.91 -58.97 6.57
C ALA A 315 -8.20 -58.69 5.78
N ASP A 316 -8.47 -59.50 4.76
CA ASP A 316 -9.77 -59.46 4.10
C ASP A 316 -10.83 -60.04 5.05
N TYR A 317 -11.65 -59.14 5.62
CA TYR A 317 -12.68 -59.48 6.59
C TYR A 317 -13.67 -60.52 6.05
N ALA A 318 -13.97 -60.50 4.74
CA ALA A 318 -14.91 -61.44 4.15
C ALA A 318 -14.32 -62.87 4.14
N GLN A 319 -13.04 -63.00 3.79
CA GLN A 319 -12.34 -64.28 3.80
C GLN A 319 -12.14 -64.81 5.22
N GLU A 320 -11.63 -63.98 6.14
CA GLU A 320 -11.38 -64.38 7.53
C GLU A 320 -12.67 -64.79 8.24
N THR A 321 -13.78 -64.07 8.00
CA THR A 321 -15.10 -64.44 8.54
C THR A 321 -15.59 -65.76 7.97
N ALA A 322 -15.40 -66.02 6.67
CA ALA A 322 -15.77 -67.30 6.06
C ALA A 322 -14.94 -68.47 6.62
N GLU A 323 -13.64 -68.27 6.82
CA GLU A 323 -12.73 -69.25 7.43
C GLU A 323 -13.13 -69.53 8.89
N LEU A 324 -13.46 -68.48 9.66
CA LEU A 324 -13.96 -68.59 11.03
C LEU A 324 -15.30 -69.34 11.08
N THR A 325 -16.27 -68.98 10.22
CA THR A 325 -17.56 -69.67 10.12
C THR A 325 -17.37 -71.13 9.71
N ARG A 326 -16.51 -71.42 8.74
CA ARG A 326 -16.15 -72.79 8.33
C ARG A 326 -15.56 -73.56 9.51
N SER A 327 -14.63 -72.96 10.25
CA SER A 327 -14.01 -73.57 11.44
C SER A 327 -15.02 -73.85 12.54
N ASN A 328 -15.97 -72.94 12.77
CA ASN A 328 -17.07 -73.14 13.72
C ASN A 328 -17.99 -74.30 13.28
N ILE A 329 -18.38 -74.36 12.01
CA ILE A 329 -19.20 -75.46 11.46
C ILE A 329 -18.45 -76.80 11.56
N LEU A 330 -17.16 -76.83 11.23
CA LEU A 330 -16.33 -78.03 11.33
C LEU A 330 -16.22 -78.52 12.78
N ASN A 331 -16.01 -77.61 13.75
CA ASN A 331 -16.01 -77.96 15.17
C ASN A 331 -17.36 -78.52 15.63
N GLN A 332 -18.48 -77.89 15.23
CA GLN A 332 -19.81 -78.41 15.53
C GLN A 332 -20.05 -79.79 14.90
N ALA A 333 -19.60 -80.00 13.65
CA ALA A 333 -19.69 -81.28 12.97
C ALA A 333 -18.79 -82.35 13.61
N GLN A 334 -17.58 -82.02 14.05
CA GLN A 334 -16.69 -82.93 14.78
C GLN A 334 -17.33 -83.37 16.10
N ILE A 335 -17.90 -82.45 16.87
CA ILE A 335 -18.61 -82.77 18.11
C ILE A 335 -19.81 -83.68 17.83
N ALA A 336 -20.61 -83.40 16.79
CA ALA A 336 -21.74 -84.24 16.39
C ALA A 336 -21.31 -85.64 15.92
N MET A 337 -20.23 -85.74 15.13
CA MET A 337 -19.66 -87.00 14.66
C MET A 337 -19.07 -87.83 15.81
N ILE A 338 -18.37 -87.20 16.74
CA ILE A 338 -17.87 -87.87 17.96
C ILE A 338 -19.03 -88.37 18.82
N SER A 339 -20.08 -87.56 18.98
CA SER A 339 -21.29 -87.96 19.69
C SER A 339 -21.97 -89.17 19.04
N GLN A 340 -22.09 -89.19 17.71
CA GLN A 340 -22.64 -90.30 16.94
C GLN A 340 -21.74 -91.56 16.99
N ALA A 341 -20.42 -91.39 16.89
CA ALA A 341 -19.47 -92.50 17.00
C ALA A 341 -19.48 -93.12 18.41
N ASN A 342 -19.71 -92.32 19.46
CA ASN A 342 -19.84 -92.80 20.83
C ASN A 342 -21.19 -93.49 21.10
N SER A 343 -22.25 -93.15 20.36
CA SER A 343 -23.57 -93.79 20.52
C SER A 343 -23.76 -95.04 19.65
N MET A 344 -23.03 -95.17 18.55
CA MET A 344 -23.10 -96.31 17.62
C MET A 344 -22.82 -97.69 18.25
N PRO A 345 -21.83 -97.85 19.16
CA PRO A 345 -21.61 -99.12 19.86
C PRO A 345 -22.84 -99.62 20.62
N ASN A 346 -23.61 -98.71 21.24
CA ASN A 346 -24.80 -99.07 22.01
C ASN A 346 -25.95 -99.56 21.11
N VAL A 347 -26.06 -99.03 19.88
CA VAL A 347 -27.04 -99.49 18.89
C VAL A 347 -26.69 -100.89 18.38
N VAL A 348 -25.40 -101.18 18.16
CA VAL A 348 -24.95 -102.52 17.77
C VAL A 348 -25.18 -103.55 18.89
N LEU A 349 -24.97 -103.16 20.15
CA LEU A 349 -25.31 -104.00 21.30
C LEU A 349 -26.82 -104.30 21.41
N SER A 350 -27.70 -103.37 21.00
CA SER A 350 -29.15 -103.61 20.94
C SER A 350 -29.61 -104.51 19.78
N LEU A 351 -28.77 -104.72 18.76
CA LEU A 351 -29.05 -105.60 17.62
C LEU A 351 -28.44 -107.00 17.77
N LEU A 352 -27.53 -107.17 18.74
CA LEU A 352 -26.88 -108.44 19.07
C LEU A 352 -27.48 -109.12 20.31
N ALA A 353 -28.40 -108.45 21.02
CA ALA A 353 -29.19 -108.98 22.12
C ALA A 353 -30.62 -109.29 21.65
#